data_AF-A0A1F5SY46-F1
#
_entry.id   AF-A0A1F5SY46-F1
#
_cell.length_a   1.000
_cell.length_b   1.000
_cell.length_c   1.000
_cell.angle_alpha   90.00
_cell.angle_beta   90.00
_cell.angle_gamma   90.00
#
_symmetry.space_group_name_H-M   'P 1'
#
loop_
_entity.id
_entity.type
_entity.pdbx_description
1 polymer ?
#
loop_
_entity_poly.entity_id
_entity_poly.type
_entity_poly.pdbx_seq_one_letter_code
_entity_poly.pdbx_strand_id
1 'polypeptide(L)'
;MKDFFDRPDLKPGAKLEMGEFDGVLFNEWFSYDFIFKDGKTMPEKYYYDNPSKLPRHTLKIYEYLQDNFYSFFKILEVNMGHNMLLKNLRDNKEYRVMEYKATLAARPGFIWPTGWQ
;
A
#
# COMPACT_ATOMS: atom_id res chain seq x y z
N MET A 1 20.29 -8.79 5.90
CA MET A 1 20.01 -10.00 5.07
C MET A 1 20.46 -11.28 5.77
N LYS A 2 21.67 -11.31 6.35
CA LYS A 2 22.06 -12.35 7.32
C LYS A 2 21.06 -12.46 8.47
N ASP A 3 20.51 -11.35 8.94
CA ASP A 3 19.63 -11.34 10.12
C ASP A 3 18.31 -12.10 9.91
N PHE A 4 17.84 -12.26 8.67
CA PHE A 4 16.61 -13.00 8.33
C PHE A 4 16.86 -14.45 7.92
N PHE A 5 17.96 -14.71 7.19
CA PHE A 5 18.21 -16.00 6.53
C PHE A 5 19.39 -16.80 7.13
N ASP A 6 20.23 -16.18 7.95
CA ASP A 6 21.35 -16.84 8.64
C ASP A 6 20.83 -17.50 9.93
N ARG A 7 19.89 -18.44 9.74
CA ARG A 7 19.17 -19.17 10.78
C ARG A 7 19.54 -20.65 10.69
N PRO A 8 20.71 -21.05 11.22
CA PRO A 8 21.19 -22.44 11.15
C PRO A 8 20.29 -23.42 11.92
N ASP A 9 19.38 -22.90 12.75
CA ASP A 9 18.35 -23.63 13.49
C ASP A 9 17.15 -24.05 12.63
N LEU A 10 16.93 -23.42 11.47
CA LEU A 10 15.78 -23.72 10.62
C LEU A 10 16.04 -24.94 9.73
N LYS A 11 15.22 -25.98 9.93
CA LYS A 11 15.19 -27.17 9.08
C LYS A 11 14.38 -26.91 7.80
N PRO A 12 14.64 -27.63 6.69
CA PRO A 12 13.79 -27.57 5.51
C PRO A 12 12.32 -27.80 5.85
N GLY A 13 11.44 -26.89 5.44
CA GLY A 13 10.00 -26.92 5.73
C GLY A 13 9.59 -26.40 7.11
N ALA A 14 10.55 -25.96 7.94
CA ALA A 14 10.23 -25.30 9.21
C ALA A 14 9.56 -23.94 8.96
N LYS A 15 8.64 -23.57 9.84
CA LYS A 15 8.03 -22.25 9.84
C LYS A 15 9.06 -21.24 10.36
N LEU A 16 9.28 -20.17 9.60
CA LEU A 16 10.08 -19.04 10.07
C LEU A 16 9.25 -18.23 11.06
N GLU A 17 9.63 -18.26 12.33
CA GLU A 17 9.05 -17.37 13.34
C GLU A 17 9.86 -16.07 13.39
N MET A 18 9.16 -14.96 13.19
CA MET A 18 9.70 -13.59 13.23
C MET A 18 8.92 -12.80 14.27
N GLY A 19 9.61 -11.87 14.94
CA GLY A 19 8.93 -10.84 15.72
C GLY A 19 8.01 -10.02 14.81
N GLU A 20 6.95 -9.44 15.37
CA GLU A 20 5.95 -8.69 14.59
C GLU A 20 6.59 -7.56 13.77
N PHE A 21 7.52 -6.81 14.36
CA PHE A 21 8.25 -5.74 13.69
C PHE A 21 9.23 -6.27 12.61
N ASP A 22 9.95 -7.35 12.90
CA ASP A 22 10.86 -7.97 11.94
C ASP A 22 10.11 -8.53 10.73
N GLY A 23 8.91 -9.08 10.94
CA GLY A 23 8.03 -9.54 9.87
C GLY A 23 7.58 -8.41 8.95
N VAL A 24 7.30 -7.22 9.50
CA VAL A 24 6.96 -6.03 8.69
C VAL A 24 8.16 -5.61 7.83
N LEU A 25 9.35 -5.50 8.42
CA LEU A 25 10.57 -5.14 7.69
C LEU A 25 10.94 -6.17 6.62
N PHE A 26 10.77 -7.46 6.93
CA PHE A 26 10.96 -8.53 5.96
C PHE A 26 10.00 -8.37 4.78
N ASN A 27 8.71 -8.15 5.03
CA ASN A 27 7.71 -7.98 3.99
C ASN A 27 7.99 -6.73 3.13
N GLU A 28 8.43 -5.64 3.75
CA GLU A 28 8.83 -4.41 3.04
C GLU A 28 10.01 -4.70 2.11
N TRP A 29 11.11 -5.21 2.65
CA TRP A 29 12.27 -5.61 1.85
C TRP A 29 11.91 -6.61 0.73
N PHE A 30 11.14 -7.65 1.06
CA PHE A 30 10.75 -8.70 0.12
C PHE A 30 9.81 -8.19 -0.98
N SER A 31 9.04 -7.14 -0.72
CA SER A 31 8.13 -6.55 -1.72
C SER A 31 8.84 -5.55 -2.62
N TYR A 32 9.81 -4.77 -2.10
CA TYR A 32 10.44 -3.69 -2.84
C TYR A 32 11.80 -4.07 -3.44
N ASP A 33 12.62 -4.82 -2.72
CA ASP A 33 14.01 -5.12 -3.12
C ASP A 33 14.14 -6.47 -3.82
N PHE A 34 13.19 -7.39 -3.62
CA PHE A 34 13.18 -8.70 -4.29
C PHE A 34 12.31 -8.70 -5.54
N ILE A 35 12.95 -8.57 -6.70
CA ILE A 35 12.30 -8.59 -8.00
C ILE A 35 12.64 -9.90 -8.74
N PHE A 36 11.64 -10.61 -9.24
CA PHE A 36 11.82 -11.82 -10.03
C PHE A 36 12.47 -11.53 -11.39
N LYS A 37 13.01 -12.56 -12.05
CA LYS A 37 13.66 -12.42 -13.38
C LYS A 37 12.75 -11.83 -14.46
N ASP A 38 11.43 -11.94 -14.30
CA ASP A 38 10.43 -11.36 -15.20
C ASP A 38 10.02 -9.92 -14.81
N GLY A 39 10.74 -9.30 -13.88
CA GLY A 39 10.54 -7.92 -13.46
C GLY A 39 9.41 -7.71 -12.45
N LYS A 40 8.69 -8.76 -12.06
CA LYS A 40 7.58 -8.67 -11.10
C LYS A 40 8.07 -8.82 -9.66
N THR A 41 7.40 -8.15 -8.73
CA THR A 41 7.49 -8.35 -7.28
C THR A 41 6.74 -9.64 -6.87
N MET A 42 6.92 -10.10 -5.62
CA MET A 42 6.13 -11.23 -5.10
C MET A 42 4.63 -10.94 -5.07
N PRO A 43 4.16 -9.80 -4.54
CA PRO A 43 2.72 -9.50 -4.52
C PRO A 43 2.09 -9.52 -5.91
N GLU A 44 2.76 -8.97 -6.94
CA GLU A 44 2.29 -9.04 -8.33
C GLU A 44 2.21 -10.48 -8.83
N LYS A 45 3.24 -11.29 -8.56
CA LYS A 45 3.26 -12.70 -8.96
C LYS A 45 2.12 -13.48 -8.31
N TYR A 46 1.91 -13.29 -7.01
CA TYR A 46 0.81 -13.92 -6.28
C TYR A 46 -0.56 -13.51 -6.82
N TYR A 47 -0.71 -12.23 -7.19
CA TYR A 47 -1.93 -11.73 -7.81
C TYR A 47 -2.19 -12.38 -9.18
N TYR A 48 -1.22 -12.35 -10.08
CA TYR A 48 -1.40 -12.84 -11.46
C TYR A 48 -1.46 -14.37 -11.55
N ASP A 49 -0.63 -15.09 -10.79
CA ASP A 49 -0.62 -16.56 -10.79
C ASP A 49 -1.82 -17.12 -10.01
N ASN A 50 -2.40 -16.32 -9.11
CA ASN A 50 -3.55 -16.66 -8.26
C ASN A 50 -3.50 -18.10 -7.70
N PRO A 51 -2.41 -18.50 -7.01
CA PRO A 51 -2.20 -19.88 -6.56
C PRO A 51 -3.31 -20.35 -5.61
N SER A 52 -3.90 -19.43 -4.86
CA SER A 52 -5.01 -19.67 -3.93
C SER A 52 -6.39 -19.71 -4.60
N LYS A 53 -6.46 -19.57 -5.93
CA LYS A 53 -7.70 -19.60 -6.73
C LYS A 53 -8.77 -18.66 -6.18
N LEU A 54 -8.35 -17.46 -5.79
CA LEU A 54 -9.25 -16.43 -5.27
C LEU A 54 -10.32 -16.09 -6.32
N PRO A 55 -11.57 -15.83 -5.89
CA PRO A 55 -12.63 -15.40 -6.79
C PRO A 55 -12.29 -14.09 -7.50
N ARG A 56 -12.81 -13.93 -8.72
CA ARG A 56 -12.55 -12.73 -9.55
C ARG A 56 -12.97 -11.42 -8.88
N HIS A 57 -14.03 -11.43 -8.08
CA HIS A 57 -14.46 -10.23 -7.35
C HIS A 57 -13.44 -9.81 -6.28
N THR A 58 -12.76 -10.76 -5.64
CA THR A 58 -11.68 -10.50 -4.68
C THR A 58 -10.47 -9.94 -5.40
N LEU A 59 -10.08 -10.52 -6.55
CA LEU A 59 -8.97 -10.01 -7.36
C LEU A 59 -9.23 -8.57 -7.85
N LYS A 60 -10.47 -8.21 -8.19
CA LYS A 60 -10.82 -6.83 -8.55
C LYS A 60 -10.53 -5.83 -7.44
N ILE A 61 -10.67 -6.21 -6.18
CA ILE A 61 -10.32 -5.33 -5.05
C ILE A 61 -8.83 -4.97 -5.11
N TYR A 62 -7.96 -5.96 -5.34
CA TYR A 62 -6.52 -5.72 -5.46
C TYR A 62 -6.16 -4.88 -6.68
N GLU A 63 -6.86 -5.04 -7.81
CA GLU A 63 -6.72 -4.18 -8.99
C GLU A 63 -7.02 -2.71 -8.63
N TYR A 64 -8.11 -2.44 -7.92
CA TYR A 64 -8.41 -1.09 -7.44
C TYR A 64 -7.39 -0.56 -6.43
N LEU A 65 -6.81 -1.43 -5.59
CA LEU A 65 -5.78 -1.03 -4.64
C LEU A 65 -4.45 -0.67 -5.32
N GLN A 66 -4.16 -1.20 -6.52
CA GLN A 66 -2.97 -0.82 -7.29
C GLN A 66 -3.06 0.62 -7.83
N ASP A 67 -4.27 1.14 -8.02
CA ASP A 67 -4.49 2.54 -8.40
C ASP A 67 -4.33 3.50 -7.21
N ASN A 68 -4.18 2.99 -5.97
CA ASN A 68 -3.87 3.84 -4.84
C ASN A 68 -2.42 4.36 -4.95
N PHE A 69 -2.27 5.67 -4.88
CA PHE A 69 -0.97 6.31 -4.84
C PHE A 69 -0.86 7.25 -3.65
N TYR A 70 0.35 7.34 -3.13
CA TYR A 70 0.67 8.27 -2.06
C TYR A 70 1.20 9.58 -2.67
N SER A 71 0.69 10.71 -2.18
CA SER A 71 1.19 12.03 -2.56
C SER A 71 0.89 13.08 -1.49
N PHE A 72 1.41 14.28 -1.72
CA PHE A 72 1.04 15.47 -0.97
C PHE A 72 -0.05 16.22 -1.74
N PHE A 73 -1.15 16.47 -1.05
CA PHE A 73 -2.29 17.17 -1.62
C PHE A 73 -2.52 18.49 -0.92
N LYS A 74 -2.73 19.56 -1.68
CA LYS A 74 -3.29 20.79 -1.16
C LYS A 74 -4.81 20.68 -1.17
N ILE A 75 -5.44 20.90 -0.03
CA ILE A 75 -6.90 20.94 0.07
C ILE A 75 -7.38 22.25 -0.56
N LEU A 76 -8.18 22.16 -1.62
CA LEU A 76 -8.76 23.32 -2.30
C LEU A 76 -10.13 23.66 -1.71
N GLU A 77 -10.96 22.64 -1.47
CA GLU A 77 -12.34 22.78 -1.00
C GLU A 77 -12.69 21.63 -0.05
N VAL A 78 -13.51 21.91 0.96
CA VAL A 78 -14.04 20.90 1.88
C VAL A 78 -15.55 21.06 1.97
N ASN A 79 -16.28 20.04 1.52
CA ASN A 79 -17.71 19.87 1.75
C ASN A 79 -17.91 18.91 2.93
N MET A 80 -18.14 19.48 4.12
CA MET A 80 -18.23 18.71 5.36
C MET A 80 -19.23 17.55 5.26
N GLY A 81 -18.78 16.37 5.69
CA GLY A 81 -19.56 15.13 5.67
C GLY A 81 -19.79 14.51 4.29
N HIS A 82 -19.19 15.06 3.22
CA HIS A 82 -19.43 14.58 1.86
C HIS A 82 -18.13 14.34 1.09
N ASN A 83 -17.39 15.40 0.77
CA ASN A 83 -16.22 15.29 -0.09
C ASN A 83 -15.23 16.45 0.11
N MET A 84 -14.06 16.30 -0.48
CA MET A 84 -13.07 17.35 -0.60
C MET A 84 -12.47 17.39 -2.00
N LEU A 85 -12.09 18.59 -2.43
CA LEU A 85 -11.32 18.80 -3.66
C LEU A 85 -9.86 18.96 -3.28
N LEU A 86 -9.01 18.11 -3.84
CA LEU A 86 -7.59 18.02 -3.56
C LEU A 86 -6.78 18.33 -4.82
N LYS A 87 -5.69 19.08 -4.68
CA LYS A 87 -4.70 19.27 -5.75
C LYS A 87 -3.42 18.53 -5.41
N ASN A 88 -3.04 17.59 -6.25
CA ASN A 88 -1.77 16.89 -6.13
C ASN A 88 -0.61 17.85 -6.41
N LEU A 89 0.31 18.00 -5.46
CA LEU A 89 1.43 18.92 -5.57
C LEU A 89 2.52 18.42 -6.54
N ARG A 90 2.54 17.12 -6.86
CA ARG A 90 3.53 16.53 -7.77
C ARG A 90 3.23 16.82 -9.24
N ASP A 91 1.98 16.67 -9.66
CA ASP A 91 1.58 16.76 -11.08
C ASP A 91 0.48 17.80 -11.35
N ASN A 92 0.10 18.58 -10.32
CA ASN A 92 -0.94 19.61 -10.36
C ASN A 92 -2.36 19.11 -10.72
N LYS A 93 -2.62 17.80 -10.75
CA LYS A 93 -3.96 17.26 -11.02
C LYS A 93 -4.90 17.45 -9.84
N GLU A 94 -6.18 17.59 -10.12
CA GLU A 94 -7.23 17.74 -9.13
C GLU A 94 -8.04 16.45 -8.97
N TYR A 95 -8.37 16.13 -7.72
CA TYR A 95 -9.07 14.92 -7.33
C TYR A 95 -10.21 15.27 -6.38
N ARG A 96 -11.40 14.75 -6.67
CA ARG A 96 -12.53 14.81 -5.75
C ARG A 96 -12.58 13.51 -4.95
N VAL A 97 -12.34 13.61 -3.64
CA VAL A 97 -12.30 12.46 -2.74
C VAL A 97 -13.55 12.45 -1.86
N MET A 98 -14.24 11.31 -1.84
CA MET A 98 -15.43 11.08 -1.02
C MET A 98 -14.99 10.48 0.32
N GLU A 99 -14.63 11.32 1.28
CA GLU A 99 -14.14 10.86 2.58
C GLU A 99 -14.81 11.63 3.73
N TYR A 100 -15.70 10.97 4.47
CA TYR A 100 -16.45 11.60 5.56
C TYR A 100 -15.54 12.08 6.69
N LYS A 101 -14.70 11.19 7.25
CA LYS A 101 -13.92 11.49 8.47
C LYS A 101 -12.91 12.62 8.25
N ALA A 102 -12.16 12.59 7.15
CA ALA A 102 -11.17 13.62 6.88
C ALA A 102 -11.81 15.01 6.69
N THR A 103 -13.03 15.11 6.14
CA THR A 103 -13.72 16.42 6.03
C THR A 103 -14.02 17.09 7.38
N LEU A 104 -14.00 16.35 8.49
CA LEU A 104 -14.22 16.90 9.83
C LEU A 104 -13.01 17.65 10.39
N ALA A 105 -11.81 17.30 9.94
CA ALA A 105 -10.55 17.90 10.40
C ALA A 105 -9.85 18.74 9.32
N ALA A 106 -10.16 18.50 8.04
CA ALA A 106 -9.56 19.17 6.90
C ALA A 106 -9.97 20.65 6.81
N ARG A 107 -9.06 21.48 6.33
CA ARG A 107 -9.30 22.91 6.03
C ARG A 107 -8.70 23.26 4.68
N PRO A 108 -9.36 24.12 3.87
CA PRO A 108 -8.77 24.65 2.66
C PRO A 108 -7.39 25.29 2.93
N GLY A 109 -6.44 25.05 2.03
CA GLY A 109 -5.06 25.52 2.14
C GLY A 109 -4.10 24.58 2.89
N PHE A 110 -4.61 23.58 3.62
CA PHE A 110 -3.75 22.60 4.31
C PHE A 110 -3.13 21.60 3.33
N ILE A 111 -1.92 21.13 3.67
CA ILE A 111 -1.27 20.03 2.96
C ILE A 111 -1.59 18.74 3.71
N TRP A 112 -2.21 17.80 2.99
CA TRP A 112 -2.58 16.49 3.49
C TRP A 112 -1.68 15.42 2.87
N PRO A 113 -0.83 14.74 3.65
CA PRO A 113 -0.16 13.53 3.18
C PRO A 113 -1.16 12.38 3.18
N THR A 114 -1.24 11.62 2.09
CA THR A 114 -1.83 10.29 2.20
C THR A 114 -0.77 9.38 2.83
N GLY A 115 -1.01 8.89 4.05
CA GLY A 115 -0.07 8.01 4.77
C GLY A 115 -0.30 7.97 6.30
N TRP A 116 -0.73 6.81 6.79
CA TRP A 116 -0.91 6.37 8.19
C TRP A 116 -1.76 7.25 9.13
N GLN A 117 -3.04 6.87 9.26
CA GLN A 117 -3.82 6.96 10.50
C GLN A 117 -4.17 5.53 10.94
#